data_AF-A0A966QZP4-F1
#
_entry.id   AF-A0A966QZP4-F1
#
_cell.length_a   1.000
_cell.length_b   1.000
_cell.length_c   1.000
_cell.angle_alpha   90.00
_cell.angle_beta   90.00
_cell.angle_gamma   90.00
#
_symmetry.space_group_name_H-M   'P 1'
#
loop_
_entity.id
_entity.type
_entity.pdbx_description
1 polymer ?
#
loop_
_entity_poly.entity_id
_entity_poly.type
_entity_poly.pdbx_seq_one_letter_code
_entity_poly.pdbx_strand_id
1 'polypeptide(L)'
;MTKFAIIENAKRTARMCFVGIAIPHQPSLADGMFGPIRSEKILKFNRKALRNMGKRKVEKVDPRMLGGEDTMIVKMGKPGSRERVEALRSQYEAIDASGENLSPFGWDGD
;
A
#
# COMPACT_ATOMS: atom_id res chain seq x y z
N MET A 1 16.40 -2.07 -13.82
CA MET A 1 16.05 -1.05 -14.84
C MET A 1 15.11 -0.03 -14.23
N THR A 2 15.56 1.21 -14.08
CA THR A 2 14.69 2.34 -13.72
C THR A 2 13.71 2.58 -14.88
N LYS A 3 12.41 2.60 -14.59
CA LYS A 3 11.39 2.89 -15.60
C LYS A 3 11.25 4.41 -15.72
N PHE A 4 11.52 4.96 -16.91
CA PHE A 4 11.31 6.37 -17.17
C PHE A 4 9.82 6.74 -17.11
N ALA A 5 9.50 7.85 -16.44
CA ALA A 5 8.12 8.31 -16.25
C ALA A 5 7.38 8.56 -17.58
N ILE A 6 8.07 9.10 -18.59
CA ILE A 6 7.52 9.36 -19.92
C ILE A 6 7.01 8.06 -20.56
N ILE A 7 7.80 6.98 -20.48
CA ILE A 7 7.44 5.67 -21.03
C ILE A 7 6.24 5.07 -20.30
N GLU A 8 6.16 5.21 -18.97
CA GLU A 8 5.01 4.72 -18.21
C GLU A 8 3.71 5.46 -18.57
N ASN A 9 3.79 6.78 -18.74
CA ASN A 9 2.64 7.59 -19.13
C ASN A 9 2.16 7.24 -20.54
N ALA A 10 3.08 7.08 -21.49
CA ALA A 10 2.75 6.62 -22.85
C ALA A 10 2.02 5.26 -22.83
N LYS A 11 2.51 4.29 -22.04
CA LYS A 11 1.87 2.99 -21.86
C LYS A 11 0.47 3.09 -21.25
N ARG A 12 0.25 3.99 -20.28
CA ARG A 12 -1.08 4.23 -19.72
C ARG A 12 -2.04 4.79 -20.77
N THR A 13 -1.61 5.78 -21.53
CA THR A 13 -2.43 6.38 -22.59
C THR A 13 -2.81 5.35 -23.65
N ALA A 14 -1.84 4.55 -24.12
CA ALA A 14 -2.10 3.49 -25.10
C ALA A 14 -3.18 2.49 -24.64
N ARG A 15 -3.17 2.08 -23.36
CA ARG A 15 -4.22 1.19 -22.80
C ARG A 15 -5.58 1.85 -22.73
N MET A 16 -5.64 3.18 -22.64
CA MET A 16 -6.88 3.93 -22.53
C MET A 16 -7.53 4.23 -23.90
N CYS A 17 -6.86 3.94 -25.01
CA CYS A 17 -7.45 4.04 -26.35
C CYS A 17 -8.58 3.02 -26.55
N PHE A 18 -8.52 1.87 -25.88
CA PHE A 18 -9.51 0.81 -26.03
C PHE A 18 -10.69 0.97 -25.05
N VAL A 19 -11.91 0.80 -25.57
CA VAL A 19 -13.16 0.90 -24.77
C VAL A 19 -13.59 -0.47 -24.24
N GLY A 20 -13.46 -1.53 -25.04
CA GLY A 20 -13.92 -2.88 -24.70
C GLY A 20 -13.82 -3.84 -25.88
N ILE A 21 -14.41 -5.01 -25.72
CA ILE A 21 -14.55 -6.02 -26.80
C ILE A 21 -15.98 -6.01 -27.29
N ALA A 22 -16.17 -5.87 -28.60
CA ALA A 22 -17.47 -6.04 -29.24
C ALA A 22 -17.76 -7.52 -29.44
N ILE A 23 -18.95 -7.96 -29.03
CA ILE A 23 -19.42 -9.34 -29.18
C ILE A 23 -20.80 -9.29 -29.86
N PRO A 24 -21.08 -10.17 -30.83
CA PRO A 24 -22.41 -10.27 -31.42
C PRO A 24 -23.45 -10.56 -30.33
N HIS A 25 -24.54 -9.79 -30.33
CA HIS A 25 -25.60 -9.87 -29.36
C HIS A 25 -26.97 -9.68 -30.01
N GLN A 26 -27.88 -10.60 -29.71
CA GLN A 26 -29.28 -10.47 -30.08
C GLN A 26 -30.09 -10.05 -28.84
N PRO A 27 -30.64 -8.83 -28.82
CA PRO A 27 -31.44 -8.37 -27.70
C PRO A 27 -32.78 -9.11 -27.65
N SER A 28 -33.24 -9.45 -26.45
CA SER A 28 -34.59 -9.94 -26.20
C SER A 28 -35.56 -8.76 -26.07
N LEU A 29 -36.74 -8.88 -26.69
CA LEU A 29 -37.87 -7.98 -26.43
C LEU A 29 -38.49 -8.28 -25.06
N ALA A 30 -39.34 -7.37 -24.59
CA ALA A 30 -40.05 -7.49 -23.31
C ALA A 30 -40.87 -8.80 -23.20
N ASP A 31 -41.36 -9.32 -24.32
CA ASP A 31 -42.16 -10.56 -24.40
C ASP A 31 -41.30 -11.83 -24.54
N GLY A 32 -39.97 -11.76 -24.34
CA GLY A 32 -39.06 -12.90 -24.43
C GLY A 32 -38.76 -13.38 -25.86
N MET A 33 -39.37 -12.77 -26.88
CA MET A 33 -39.00 -12.99 -28.27
C MET A 33 -37.67 -12.33 -28.61
N PHE A 34 -36.84 -13.02 -29.39
CA PHE A 34 -35.60 -12.43 -29.91
C PHE A 34 -35.91 -11.33 -30.94
N GLY A 35 -35.28 -10.18 -30.79
CA GLY A 35 -35.48 -9.06 -31.71
C GLY A 35 -34.93 -9.35 -33.11
N PRO A 36 -35.50 -8.71 -34.15
CA PRO A 36 -35.02 -8.85 -35.53
C PRO A 36 -33.65 -8.21 -35.77
N ILE A 37 -33.20 -7.35 -34.85
CA ILE A 37 -31.95 -6.60 -34.96
C ILE A 37 -30.80 -7.43 -34.39
N ARG A 38 -29.78 -7.69 -35.20
CA ARG A 38 -28.47 -8.14 -34.72
C ARG A 38 -27.65 -6.90 -34.34
N SER A 39 -27.25 -6.82 -33.08
CA SER A 39 -26.46 -5.72 -32.55
C SER A 39 -25.12 -6.23 -32.03
N GLU A 40 -24.16 -5.33 -31.82
CA GLU A 40 -22.93 -5.65 -31.10
C GLU A 40 -23.03 -5.12 -29.68
N LYS A 41 -22.72 -5.97 -28.70
CA LYS A 41 -22.61 -5.58 -27.29
C LYS A 41 -21.16 -5.32 -26.97
N ILE A 42 -20.87 -4.15 -26.39
CA ILE A 42 -19.53 -3.79 -25.95
C ILE A 42 -19.34 -4.23 -24.49
N LEU A 43 -18.46 -5.20 -24.26
CA LEU A 43 -17.95 -5.54 -22.93
C LEU A 43 -16.84 -4.56 -22.56
N LYS A 44 -17.19 -3.54 -21.76
CA LYS A 44 -16.28 -2.45 -21.39
C LYS A 44 -15.16 -2.96 -20.51
N PHE A 45 -13.93 -2.54 -20.80
CA PHE A 45 -12.80 -2.81 -19.91
C PHE A 45 -12.87 -1.98 -18.63
N ASN A 46 -12.40 -2.55 -17.52
CA ASN A 46 -12.26 -1.81 -16.27
C ASN A 46 -11.13 -0.77 -16.39
N ARG A 47 -11.50 0.51 -16.53
CA ARG A 47 -10.56 1.63 -16.66
C ARG A 47 -9.59 1.75 -15.48
N LYS A 48 -10.07 1.51 -14.25
CA LYS A 48 -9.22 1.58 -13.04
C LYS A 48 -8.15 0.48 -13.06
N ALA A 49 -8.53 -0.72 -13.47
CA ALA A 49 -7.61 -1.85 -13.60
C ALA A 49 -6.57 -1.61 -14.72
N LEU A 50 -7.01 -1.13 -15.91
CA LEU A 50 -6.11 -0.83 -17.04
C LEU A 50 -5.05 0.24 -16.69
N ARG A 51 -5.46 1.29 -15.97
CA ARG A 51 -4.55 2.38 -15.56
C ARG A 51 -3.49 1.93 -14.55
N ASN A 52 -3.83 0.96 -13.70
CA ASN A 52 -2.98 0.46 -12.62
C ASN A 52 -2.38 -0.92 -12.91
N MET A 53 -2.49 -1.41 -14.14
CA MET A 53 -1.97 -2.71 -14.56
C MET A 53 -0.47 -2.81 -14.28
N GLY A 54 -0.06 -3.84 -13.53
CA GLY A 54 1.32 -4.07 -13.12
C GLY A 54 1.77 -3.29 -11.87
N LYS A 55 0.90 -2.47 -11.27
CA LYS A 55 1.16 -1.96 -9.91
C LYS A 55 0.94 -3.11 -8.94
N ARG A 56 2.00 -3.53 -8.25
CA ARG A 56 1.88 -4.43 -7.11
C ARG A 56 1.00 -3.74 -6.06
N LYS A 57 0.06 -4.47 -5.46
CA LYS A 57 -0.57 -3.99 -4.23
C LYS A 57 0.57 -3.74 -3.25
N VAL A 58 0.80 -2.48 -2.92
CA VAL A 58 1.69 -2.17 -1.80
C VAL A 58 0.89 -2.64 -0.59
N GLU A 59 1.34 -3.72 0.02
CA GLU A 59 0.88 -4.06 1.36
C GLU A 59 1.27 -2.88 2.22
N LYS A 60 0.27 -2.06 2.54
CA LYS A 60 0.42 -0.97 3.48
C LYS A 60 0.43 -1.66 4.84
N VAL A 61 1.58 -2.19 5.21
CA VAL A 61 1.84 -2.65 6.58
C VAL A 61 1.54 -1.45 7.47
N ASP A 62 0.64 -1.63 8.44
CA ASP A 62 0.33 -0.57 9.40
C ASP A 62 1.66 -0.09 10.01
N PRO A 63 1.98 1.21 10.06
CA PRO A 63 3.21 1.68 10.70
C PRO A 63 3.39 1.14 12.13
N ARG A 64 2.30 0.75 12.81
CA ARG A 64 2.34 0.06 14.11
C ARG A 64 2.87 -1.37 14.06
N MET A 65 2.81 -2.04 12.91
CA MET A 65 3.39 -3.37 12.69
C MET A 65 4.90 -3.32 12.40
N LEU A 66 5.41 -2.20 11.89
CA LEU A 66 6.85 -1.90 11.82
C LEU A 66 7.38 -1.25 13.12
N GLY A 67 6.50 -0.92 14.07
CA GLY A 67 6.84 -0.45 15.42
C GLY A 67 7.23 -1.60 16.37
N GLY A 68 8.08 -2.52 15.92
CA GLY A 68 8.47 -3.73 16.64
C GLY A 68 9.96 -3.87 16.92
N GLU A 69 10.81 -3.03 16.33
CA GLU A 69 12.24 -3.03 16.65
C GLU A 69 12.47 -2.21 17.92
N ASP A 70 12.91 -2.92 18.96
CA ASP A 70 13.31 -2.31 20.22
C ASP A 70 14.59 -1.52 20.00
N THR A 71 14.46 -0.20 19.84
CA THR A 71 15.55 0.74 19.62
C THR A 71 16.31 1.10 20.90
N MET A 72 16.03 0.43 22.02
CA MET A 72 16.81 0.59 23.26
C MET A 72 18.27 0.22 23.00
N ILE A 73 19.19 1.13 23.34
CA ILE A 73 20.64 0.90 23.25
C ILE A 73 21.03 -0.33 24.10
N VAL A 74 20.39 -0.46 25.27
CA VAL A 74 20.52 -1.62 26.14
C VAL A 74 19.15 -2.26 26.33
N LYS A 75 18.98 -3.47 25.78
CA LYS A 75 17.70 -4.18 25.81
C LYS A 75 17.36 -4.67 27.23
N MET A 76 16.26 -4.16 27.78
CA MET A 76 15.76 -4.53 29.12
C MET A 76 14.33 -5.07 29.02
N GLY A 77 14.12 -6.33 29.41
CA GLY A 77 12.80 -6.96 29.44
C GLY A 77 12.03 -6.91 28.10
N LYS A 78 10.71 -7.17 28.14
CA LYS A 78 9.82 -7.00 26.98
C LYS A 78 9.32 -5.55 26.90
N PRO A 79 9.01 -5.01 25.70
CA PRO A 79 8.36 -3.71 25.58
C PRO A 79 7.12 -3.62 26.47
N GLY A 80 7.05 -2.58 27.33
CA GLY A 80 5.95 -2.37 28.28
C GLY A 80 5.97 -3.24 29.54
N SER A 81 6.99 -4.07 29.77
CA SER A 81 7.12 -4.79 31.05
C SER A 81 7.42 -3.83 32.21
N ARG A 82 7.02 -4.21 33.43
CA ARG A 82 7.29 -3.43 34.63
C ARG A 82 8.79 -3.23 34.88
N GLU A 83 9.58 -4.29 34.65
CA GLU A 83 11.04 -4.26 34.70
C GLU A 83 11.64 -3.21 33.75
N ARG A 84 11.08 -3.06 32.55
CA ARG A 84 11.55 -2.06 31.58
C ARG A 84 11.23 -0.64 32.01
N VAL A 85 10.05 -0.41 32.58
CA VAL A 85 9.66 0.91 33.09
C VAL A 85 10.57 1.34 34.25
N GLU A 86 10.86 0.41 35.16
CA GLU A 86 11.76 0.64 36.29
C GLU A 86 13.21 0.89 35.80
N ALA A 87 13.70 0.11 34.83
CA ALA A 87 15.01 0.33 34.23
C ALA A 87 15.14 1.69 33.53
N LEU A 88 14.11 2.08 32.75
CA LEU A 88 14.09 3.39 32.07
C LEU A 88 14.06 4.54 33.08
N ARG A 89 13.29 4.42 34.15
CA ARG A 89 13.26 5.41 35.22
C ARG A 89 14.64 5.61 35.82
N SER A 90 15.32 4.52 36.20
CA SER A 90 16.67 4.60 36.76
C SER A 90 17.69 5.18 35.78
N GLN A 91 17.57 4.87 34.49
CA GLN A 91 18.42 5.45 33.45
C GLN A 91 18.22 6.97 33.33
N TYR A 92 16.98 7.44 33.31
CA TYR A 92 16.70 8.88 33.26
C TYR A 92 17.16 9.60 34.53
N GLU A 93 16.99 9.00 35.71
CA GLU A 93 17.51 9.57 36.97
C GLU A 93 19.05 9.68 36.93
N ALA A 94 19.75 8.70 36.36
CA ALA A 94 21.21 8.75 36.19
C ALA A 94 21.66 9.80 35.17
N ILE A 95 20.92 9.97 34.07
CA ILE A 95 21.17 10.97 33.01
C ILE A 95 20.99 12.39 33.57
N ASP A 96 19.92 12.62 34.36
CA ASP A 96 19.67 13.91 35.00
C ASP A 96 20.76 14.25 36.03
N ALA A 97 21.24 13.25 36.78
CA ALA A 97 22.34 13.41 37.72
C ALA A 97 23.71 13.64 37.06
N SER A 98 23.95 13.11 35.85
CA SER A 98 25.20 13.33 35.11
C SER A 98 25.25 14.66 34.37
N GLY A 99 24.10 15.30 34.14
CA GLY A 99 24.00 16.55 33.38
C GLY A 99 24.23 16.38 31.88
N GLU A 100 24.25 15.14 31.39
CA GLU A 100 24.38 14.81 29.98
C GLU A 100 22.99 14.62 29.34
N ASN A 101 22.81 15.00 28.08
CA ASN A 101 21.55 14.79 27.35
C ASN A 101 21.65 13.55 26.46
N LEU A 102 21.70 12.38 27.08
CA LEU A 102 21.74 11.10 26.38
C LEU A 102 20.34 10.46 26.32
N SER A 103 19.98 9.92 25.16
CA SER A 103 18.76 9.15 24.98
C SER A 103 19.02 7.67 25.30
N PRO A 104 18.17 6.99 26.10
CA PRO A 104 18.20 5.54 26.25
C PRO A 104 17.92 4.75 24.96
N PHE A 105 17.39 5.41 23.93
CA PHE A 105 17.06 4.86 22.63
C PHE A 105 18.04 5.35 21.56
N GLY A 106 18.54 4.42 20.75
CA GLY A 106 19.34 4.70 19.56
C GLY A 106 18.43 4.94 18.35
N TRP A 107 18.74 5.95 17.55
CA TRP A 107 18.06 6.17 16.29
C TRP A 107 18.91 5.60 15.15
N ASP A 108 18.49 4.46 14.60
CA ASP A 108 18.96 4.00 13.30
C ASP A 108 18.05 4.65 12.26
N GLY A 109 18.51 5.79 11.73
CA GLY A 109 17.75 6.58 10.77
C GLY A 109 17.73 5.94 9.39
N ASP A 110 16.64 5.27 9.06
CA ASP A 110 16.24 4.91 7.69
C ASP A 110 15.03 5.75 7.23
#